data_AF-A0A2M8ES71-F1
#
_entry.id   AF-A0A2M8ES71-F1
#
_cell.length_a   1.000
_cell.length_b   1.000
_cell.length_c   1.000
_cell.angle_alpha   90.00
_cell.angle_beta   90.00
_cell.angle_gamma   90.00
#
_symmetry.space_group_name_H-M   'P 1'
#
loop_
_entity.id
_entity.type
_entity.pdbx_description
1 polymer ?
#
loop_
_entity_poly.entity_id
_entity_poly.type
_entity_poly.pdbx_seq_one_letter_code
_entity_poly.pdbx_strand_id
1 'polypeptide(L)'
;MKEALLYQKLKNNTARCNLCSHRCLIAPGKRGICFVRENQNGVLYSLVYGLAIAANVDPIEKKPLFHFLPGTKSFSIASAGCNFRCEFCQNWDISQITKGREGQIIGEELSPEDIVKKALETDCRS
;
A
#
# COMPACT_ATOMS: atom_id res chain seq x y z
N MET A 1 4.86 -11.60 -0.34
CA MET A 1 3.52 -11.75 -0.98
C MET A 1 2.56 -12.42 0.01
N LYS A 2 1.29 -12.01 0.06
CA LYS A 2 0.27 -12.58 0.98
C LYS A 2 -1.11 -12.60 0.33
N GLU A 3 -1.91 -13.64 0.54
CA GLU A 3 -3.30 -13.67 0.07
C GLU A 3 -4.09 -12.45 0.63
N ALA A 4 -4.92 -11.85 -0.22
CA ALA A 4 -5.77 -10.73 0.13
C ALA A 4 -6.99 -11.19 0.95
N LEU A 5 -7.39 -10.40 1.94
CA LEU A 5 -8.43 -10.80 2.89
C LEU A 5 -9.87 -10.64 2.34
N LEU A 6 -10.12 -9.62 1.50
CA LEU A 6 -11.47 -9.22 1.09
C LEU A 6 -11.64 -9.30 -0.42
N TYR A 7 -12.00 -10.48 -0.92
CA TYR A 7 -12.34 -10.70 -2.32
C TYR A 7 -13.28 -11.90 -2.50
N GLN A 8 -13.89 -12.02 -3.67
CA GLN A 8 -14.72 -13.15 -4.04
C GLN A 8 -14.08 -13.88 -5.23
N LYS A 9 -14.01 -15.21 -5.14
CA LYS A 9 -13.67 -16.08 -6.28
C LYS A 9 -14.89 -16.20 -7.18
N LEU A 10 -14.71 -15.98 -8.47
CA LEU A 10 -15.75 -16.07 -9.49
C LEU A 10 -15.39 -17.15 -10.53
N LYS A 11 -16.29 -17.38 -11.48
CA LYS A 11 -16.05 -18.30 -12.61
C LYS A 11 -14.82 -17.86 -13.42
N ASN A 12 -14.25 -18.81 -14.17
CA ASN A 12 -13.08 -18.59 -15.03
C ASN A 12 -11.87 -18.02 -14.26
N ASN A 13 -11.67 -18.45 -13.01
CA ASN A 13 -10.58 -17.99 -12.14
C ASN A 13 -10.52 -16.46 -11.97
N THR A 14 -11.63 -15.75 -12.13
CA THR A 14 -11.69 -14.30 -11.95
C THR A 14 -11.89 -13.96 -10.48
N ALA A 15 -11.29 -12.86 -10.01
CA ALA A 15 -11.44 -12.39 -8.63
C ALA A 15 -12.14 -11.02 -8.60
N ARG A 16 -13.18 -10.87 -7.78
CA ARG A 16 -13.76 -9.56 -7.44
C ARG A 16 -13.14 -9.06 -6.15
N CYS A 17 -12.25 -8.08 -6.26
CA CYS A 17 -11.61 -7.43 -5.13
C CYS A 17 -12.61 -6.53 -4.39
N ASN A 18 -12.66 -6.56 -3.07
CA ASN A 18 -13.52 -5.70 -2.23
C ASN A 18 -12.74 -4.85 -1.23
N LEU A 19 -11.43 -4.68 -1.44
CA LEU A 19 -10.53 -3.93 -0.53
C LEU A 19 -10.67 -2.40 -0.63
N CYS A 20 -11.25 -1.88 -1.71
CA CYS A 20 -11.50 -0.46 -1.90
C CYS A 20 -12.77 -0.23 -2.72
N SER A 21 -13.19 1.02 -2.88
CA SER A 21 -14.42 1.41 -3.57
C SER A 21 -14.48 1.02 -5.06
N HIS A 22 -13.35 0.78 -5.73
CA HIS A 22 -13.34 0.41 -7.15
C HIS A 22 -13.88 -0.99 -7.45
N ARG A 23 -13.91 -1.88 -6.45
CA ARG A 23 -14.40 -3.26 -6.55
C ARG A 23 -13.94 -4.02 -7.81
N CYS A 24 -12.64 -3.90 -8.15
CA CYS A 24 -12.10 -4.39 -9.42
C CYS A 24 -12.46 -5.87 -9.68
N LEU A 25 -12.90 -6.15 -10.92
CA LEU A 25 -12.99 -7.49 -11.46
C LEU A 25 -11.66 -7.82 -12.17
N ILE A 26 -10.91 -8.78 -11.64
CA ILE A 26 -9.52 -9.03 -12.04
C ILE A 26 -9.43 -10.43 -12.64
N ALA A 27 -9.11 -10.52 -13.93
CA ALA A 27 -8.88 -11.78 -14.63
C ALA A 27 -7.58 -12.48 -14.14
N PRO A 28 -7.42 -13.80 -14.37
CA PRO A 28 -6.18 -14.51 -14.04
C PRO A 28 -4.93 -13.85 -14.64
N GLY A 29 -3.86 -13.73 -13.85
CA GLY A 29 -2.61 -13.09 -14.25
C GLY A 29 -2.68 -11.58 -14.41
N LYS A 30 -3.81 -10.95 -14.06
CA LYS A 30 -3.99 -9.49 -14.12
C LYS A 30 -3.96 -8.87 -12.73
N ARG A 31 -3.77 -7.55 -12.72
CA ARG A 31 -3.77 -6.71 -11.52
C ARG A 31 -4.95 -5.76 -11.48
N GLY A 32 -5.35 -5.37 -10.27
CA GLY A 32 -6.34 -4.30 -10.07
C GLY A 32 -5.77 -2.93 -10.41
N ILE A 33 -6.60 -1.89 -10.35
CA ILE A 33 -6.22 -0.50 -10.70
C ILE A 33 -5.08 0.08 -9.83
N CYS A 34 -4.85 -0.47 -8.65
CA CYS A 34 -3.73 -0.10 -7.77
C CYS A 34 -2.40 -0.77 -8.17
N PHE A 35 -2.41 -1.73 -9.10
CA PHE A 35 -1.25 -2.49 -9.59
C PHE A 35 -0.47 -3.29 -8.54
N VAL A 36 -1.01 -3.42 -7.32
CA VAL A 36 -0.40 -4.20 -6.22
C VAL A 36 -1.27 -5.35 -5.72
N ARG A 37 -2.44 -5.54 -6.35
CA ARG A 37 -3.33 -6.68 -6.13
C ARG A 37 -3.39 -7.49 -7.40
N GLU A 38 -2.87 -8.71 -7.36
CA GLU A 38 -2.76 -9.60 -8.51
C GLU A 38 -3.61 -10.84 -8.31
N ASN A 39 -4.36 -11.23 -9.34
CA ASN A 39 -5.08 -12.48 -9.32
C ASN A 39 -4.20 -13.59 -9.89
N GLN A 40 -3.85 -14.56 -9.06
CA GLN A 40 -3.17 -15.78 -9.45
C GLN A 40 -4.15 -16.94 -9.37
N ASN A 41 -4.65 -17.38 -10.53
CA ASN A 41 -5.55 -18.54 -10.67
C ASN A 41 -6.80 -18.50 -9.77
N GLY A 42 -7.43 -17.34 -9.66
CA GLY A 42 -8.64 -17.13 -8.86
C GLY A 42 -8.36 -16.77 -7.41
N VAL A 43 -7.09 -16.72 -6.99
CA VAL A 43 -6.67 -16.27 -5.65
C VAL A 43 -6.06 -14.88 -5.77
N LEU A 44 -6.59 -13.92 -5.00
CA LEU A 44 -6.09 -12.55 -5.04
C LEU A 44 -4.94 -12.39 -4.04
N TYR A 45 -3.80 -11.89 -4.47
CA TYR A 45 -2.61 -11.65 -3.65
C TYR A 45 -2.25 -10.17 -3.52
N SER A 46 -1.74 -9.80 -2.35
CA SER A 46 -0.98 -8.58 -2.11
C SER A 46 0.47 -8.77 -2.56
N LEU A 47 0.91 -7.94 -3.49
CA LEU A 47 2.29 -7.94 -3.95
C LEU A 47 3.22 -7.17 -3.00
N VAL A 48 2.67 -6.24 -2.21
CA VAL A 48 3.43 -5.31 -1.33
C VAL A 48 3.36 -5.66 0.15
N TYR A 49 2.84 -6.85 0.51
CA TYR A 49 2.83 -7.24 1.92
C TYR A 49 4.25 -7.47 2.43
N GLY A 50 4.62 -6.79 3.53
CA GLY A 50 5.95 -6.85 4.13
C GLY A 50 6.99 -6.00 3.40
N LEU A 51 6.57 -5.12 2.47
CA LEU A 51 7.45 -4.23 1.72
C LEU A 51 7.07 -2.78 1.98
N ALA A 52 8.05 -1.98 2.43
CA ALA A 52 7.89 -0.54 2.63
C ALA A 52 8.78 0.21 1.62
N ILE A 53 8.23 1.28 1.03
CA ILE A 53 9.00 2.20 0.18
C ILE A 53 9.42 3.46 0.93
N ALA A 54 8.84 3.69 2.12
CA ALA A 54 9.22 4.75 3.02
C ALA A 54 8.88 4.35 4.46
N ALA A 55 9.78 4.70 5.38
CA ALA A 55 9.58 4.62 6.83
C ALA A 55 10.33 5.79 7.48
N ASN A 56 9.61 6.82 7.94
CA ASN A 56 10.21 8.09 8.36
C ASN A 56 9.61 8.60 9.67
N VAL A 57 10.46 9.26 10.46
CA VAL A 57 10.05 10.06 11.62
C VAL A 57 10.03 11.53 11.20
N ASP A 58 8.85 12.15 11.25
CA ASP A 58 8.64 13.55 10.87
C ASP A 58 7.83 14.29 11.95
N PRO A 59 7.98 15.62 12.11
CA PRO A 59 7.04 16.43 12.88
C PRO A 59 5.61 16.26 12.36
N ILE A 60 4.63 16.28 13.26
CA ILE A 60 3.21 16.09 12.89
C ILE A 60 2.71 17.19 11.95
N GLU A 61 3.31 18.39 12.02
CA GLU A 61 2.98 19.56 11.19
C GLU A 61 3.30 19.35 9.70
N LYS A 62 4.17 18.39 9.37
CA LYS A 62 4.40 17.98 7.97
C LYS A 62 3.20 17.24 7.38
N LYS A 63 2.39 16.59 8.22
CA LYS A 63 1.22 15.80 7.81
C LYS A 63 0.00 16.73 7.66
N PRO A 64 -1.06 16.32 6.92
CA PRO A 64 -2.29 17.10 6.80
C PRO A 64 -3.14 17.06 8.10
N LEU A 65 -2.49 17.15 9.26
CA LEU A 65 -3.04 17.01 10.61
C LEU A 65 -2.38 18.03 11.56
N PHE A 66 -2.24 19.28 11.12
CA PHE A 66 -1.45 20.31 11.82
C PHE A 66 -1.84 20.54 13.29
N HIS A 67 -3.13 20.44 13.63
CA HIS A 67 -3.63 20.63 15.00
C HIS A 67 -3.76 19.31 15.79
N PHE A 68 -3.33 18.19 15.23
CA PHE A 68 -3.29 16.91 15.91
C PHE A 68 -1.94 16.78 16.62
N LEU A 69 -1.93 16.72 17.96
CA LEU A 69 -0.71 16.58 18.77
C LEU A 69 0.44 17.56 18.42
N PRO A 70 0.23 18.88 18.44
CA PRO A 70 1.25 19.86 18.03
C PRO A 70 2.59 19.70 18.78
N GLY A 71 3.69 19.91 18.07
CA GLY A 71 5.06 19.79 18.57
C GLY A 71 5.57 18.36 18.73
N THR A 72 4.76 17.35 18.37
CA THR A 72 5.15 15.93 18.47
C THR A 72 5.65 15.36 17.15
N LYS A 73 6.28 14.18 17.22
CA LYS A 73 6.75 13.41 16.06
C LYS A 73 5.76 12.30 15.70
N SER A 74 5.76 11.97 14.42
CA SER A 74 5.01 10.87 13.83
C SER A 74 5.93 9.87 13.13
N PHE A 75 5.70 8.57 13.33
CA PHE A 75 6.35 7.51 12.58
C PHE A 75 5.43 7.05 11.44
N SER A 76 5.78 7.42 10.21
CA SER A 76 4.98 7.11 9.03
C SER A 76 5.63 6.02 8.20
N ILE A 77 4.82 5.07 7.74
CA ILE A 77 5.22 4.04 6.78
C ILE A 77 4.35 4.12 5.51
N ALA A 78 4.91 3.71 4.37
CA ALA A 78 4.18 3.59 3.12
C ALA A 78 4.64 2.37 2.31
N SER A 79 3.71 1.75 1.58
CA SER A 79 4.01 0.76 0.54
C SER A 79 3.83 1.36 -0.85
N ALA A 80 4.43 0.76 -1.87
CA ALA A 80 4.21 1.16 -3.25
C ALA A 80 2.75 0.96 -3.70
N GLY A 81 2.31 1.73 -4.70
CA GLY A 81 1.03 1.59 -5.37
C GLY A 81 -0.14 2.35 -4.72
N CYS A 82 -1.01 2.94 -5.56
CA CYS A 82 -2.20 3.68 -5.12
C CYS A 82 -3.35 3.50 -6.10
N ASN A 83 -4.58 3.36 -5.59
CA ASN A 83 -5.79 3.28 -6.41
C ASN A 83 -6.24 4.65 -6.96
N PHE A 84 -5.71 5.75 -6.44
CA PHE A 84 -5.94 7.10 -6.97
C PHE A 84 -4.94 7.47 -8.07
N ARG A 85 -5.29 8.51 -8.83
CA ARG A 85 -4.48 9.15 -9.88
C ARG A 85 -4.56 10.67 -9.75
N CYS A 86 -4.20 11.19 -8.58
CA CYS A 86 -4.31 12.61 -8.28
C CYS A 86 -3.34 13.42 -9.15
N GLU A 87 -3.81 14.50 -9.77
CA GLU A 87 -2.99 15.36 -10.64
C GLU A 87 -1.85 16.06 -9.90
N PHE A 88 -2.06 16.38 -8.61
CA PHE A 88 -1.10 17.08 -7.76
C PHE A 88 -0.55 16.19 -6.64
N CYS A 89 -0.35 14.90 -6.91
CA CYS A 89 0.19 13.99 -5.90
C CYS A 89 1.65 14.33 -5.60
N GLN A 90 1.95 14.75 -4.37
CA GLN A 90 3.34 14.99 -3.94
C GLN A 90 4.19 13.71 -3.91
N ASN A 91 3.55 12.55 -3.73
CA ASN A 91 4.17 11.22 -3.66
C ASN A 91 3.93 10.40 -4.95
N TRP A 92 3.80 11.06 -6.11
CA TRP A 92 3.44 10.40 -7.37
C TRP A 92 4.51 9.37 -7.78
N ASP A 93 5.77 9.69 -7.52
CA ASP A 93 6.96 8.89 -7.79
C ASP A 93 6.89 7.52 -7.11
N ILE A 94 6.46 7.45 -5.84
CA ILE A 94 6.32 6.18 -5.11
C ILE A 94 4.93 5.53 -5.26
N SER A 95 3.88 6.33 -5.43
CA SER A 95 2.50 5.83 -5.48
C SER A 95 2.11 5.31 -6.86
N GLN A 96 2.73 5.82 -7.93
CA GLN A 96 2.44 5.44 -9.32
C GLN A 96 3.53 4.57 -9.96
N ILE A 97 4.66 4.32 -9.27
CA ILE A 97 5.77 3.49 -9.78
C ILE A 97 5.30 2.14 -10.35
N THR A 98 4.34 1.51 -9.68
CA THR A 98 3.80 0.19 -10.05
C THR A 98 2.96 0.22 -11.34
N LYS A 99 2.62 1.41 -11.84
CA LYS A 99 1.87 1.62 -13.09
C LYS A 99 2.78 1.93 -14.28
N GLY A 100 4.09 2.06 -14.06
CA GLY A 100 5.09 2.24 -15.12
C GLY A 100 5.21 1.03 -16.05
N ARG A 101 6.00 1.17 -17.13
CA ARG A 101 6.14 0.16 -18.21
C ARG A 101 6.48 -1.25 -17.71
N GLU A 102 7.22 -1.35 -16.61
CA GLU A 102 7.70 -2.62 -16.08
C GLU A 102 6.85 -3.18 -14.93
N GLY A 103 5.85 -2.43 -14.44
CA GLY A 103 4.97 -2.88 -13.37
C GLY A 103 5.72 -3.35 -12.11
N GLN A 104 6.90 -2.78 -11.86
CA GLN A 104 7.80 -3.23 -10.80
C GLN A 104 7.16 -3.10 -9.42
N ILE A 105 7.36 -4.11 -8.60
CA ILE A 105 7.04 -4.08 -7.18
C ILE A 105 8.35 -3.81 -6.46
N ILE A 106 8.43 -2.65 -5.81
CA ILE A 106 9.62 -2.18 -5.10
C ILE A 106 9.29 -1.94 -3.63
N GLY A 107 10.35 -1.90 -2.82
CA GLY A 107 10.31 -1.67 -1.39
C GLY A 107 11.37 -2.49 -0.69
N GLU A 108 11.76 -2.03 0.48
CA GLU A 108 12.61 -2.75 1.41
C GLU A 108 11.76 -3.67 2.28
N GLU A 109 12.32 -4.81 2.66
CA GLU A 109 11.65 -5.71 3.59
C GLU A 109 11.43 -5.01 4.93
N LEU A 110 10.17 -4.94 5.33
CA LEU A 110 9.77 -4.38 6.61
C LEU A 110 8.51 -5.12 7.06
N SER A 111 8.71 -6.09 7.96
CA SER A 111 7.62 -6.92 8.47
C SER A 111 6.68 -6.13 9.37
N PRO A 112 5.42 -6.58 9.57
CA PRO A 112 4.54 -5.98 10.58
C PRO A 112 5.17 -5.92 11.97
N GLU A 113 5.92 -6.96 12.35
CA GLU A 113 6.61 -7.04 13.63
C GLU A 113 7.73 -5.99 13.74
N ASP A 114 8.51 -5.80 12.66
CA ASP A 114 9.54 -4.75 12.59
C ASP A 114 8.93 -3.35 12.62
N ILE A 115 7.76 -3.15 11.98
CA ILE A 115 7.02 -1.87 12.04
C ILE A 115 6.66 -1.55 13.49
N VAL A 116 6.07 -2.52 14.20
CA VAL A 116 5.68 -2.34 15.61
C VAL A 116 6.91 -2.08 16.48
N LYS A 117 7.98 -2.85 16.29
CA LYS A 117 9.24 -2.65 17.01
C LYS A 117 9.80 -1.25 16.79
N LYS A 118 9.93 -0.82 15.52
CA LYS A 118 10.41 0.53 15.19
C LYS A 118 9.51 1.61 15.78
N ALA A 119 8.19 1.44 15.73
CA ALA A 119 7.25 2.40 16.30
C ALA A 119 7.44 2.55 17.82
N LEU A 120 7.67 1.45 18.55
CA LEU A 120 7.95 1.47 19.99
C LEU A 120 9.33 2.03 20.33
N GLU A 121 10.32 1.83 19.46
CA GLU A 121 11.69 2.37 19.62
C GLU A 121 11.76 3.87 19.29
N THR A 122 10.83 4.36 18.47
CA THR A 122 10.73 5.79 18.17
C THR A 122 9.96 6.53 19.25
N ASP A 123 10.48 7.65 19.75
CA ASP A 123 9.76 8.58 20.63
C ASP A 123 8.70 9.40 19.85
N CYS A 124 7.84 8.70 19.10
CA CYS A 124 6.75 9.27 18.33
C CYS A 124 5.44 9.11 19.10
N ARG A 125 4.55 10.10 18.98
CA ARG A 125 3.24 10.09 19.63
C ARG A 125 2.15 9.53 18.72
N SER A 126 2.46 9.30 17.45
CA SER A 126 1.60 8.70 16.42
C SER A 126 2.40 7.91 15.38
#